data_AF-A0A7S1Z7D7-F1
#
_entry.id   AF-A0A7S1Z7D7-F1
#
_cell.length_a   1.000
_cell.length_b   1.000
_cell.length_c   1.000
_cell.angle_alpha   90.00
_cell.angle_beta   90.00
_cell.angle_gamma   90.00
#
_symmetry.space_group_name_H-M   'P 1'
#
loop_
_entity.id
_entity.type
_entity.pdbx_description
1 polymer ?
#
loop_
_entity_poly.entity_id
_entity_poly.type
_entity_poly.pdbx_seq_one_letter_code
_entity_poly.pdbx_strand_id
1 'polypeptide(L)'
;GFLSGVGSAAAASAALVHPSASDLDSPHFDARSYAHRHIRSSGVQNLLETDERLALDIRSLDSTMQTLVYENYSKFIDATDAIRSIGQSVDSSEAGLARLRLGIDRIEEGTRAVDAALRKSRDAVAEKLRVKRLLNRLDALLKLPSTLRTQIDAGRYRLAAKSHAGATAILGQHSAGFESLRTIEGECDMILGNMVRDLRRRLMRWSGEDRRRSSPLLVRRKHLLGEDGAGVGGASDDEGGIILDEHEGDQHDDDEEGAEDGDGSGSGPSTPDRAAAASSQPPLPPPPIPL
;
A
#
# COMPACT_ATOMS: atom_id res chain seq x y z
N GLY A 1 9.43 -19.80 -42.21
CA GLY A 1 9.19 -21.24 -42.23
C GLY A 1 8.02 -21.53 -41.35
N PHE A 2 7.01 -22.23 -41.90
CA PHE A 2 5.99 -23.07 -41.26
C PHE A 2 5.52 -22.62 -39.86
N LEU A 3 4.27 -22.16 -39.68
CA LEU A 3 3.07 -23.00 -39.73
C LEU A 3 1.88 -22.26 -40.39
N SER A 4 1.63 -22.62 -41.64
CA SER A 4 0.33 -22.49 -42.30
C SER A 4 -0.41 -23.82 -42.13
N GLY A 5 -1.64 -23.81 -41.63
CA GLY A 5 -2.53 -24.97 -41.73
C GLY A 5 -3.44 -25.16 -40.53
N VAL A 6 -4.68 -24.67 -40.64
CA VAL A 6 -5.91 -25.49 -40.69
C VAL A 6 -7.10 -24.57 -41.01
N GLY A 7 -7.07 -23.98 -42.21
CA GLY A 7 -8.30 -23.56 -42.90
C GLY A 7 -8.88 -24.80 -43.58
N SER A 8 -9.53 -25.67 -42.81
CA SER A 8 -10.11 -26.91 -43.31
C SER A 8 -11.45 -26.64 -43.99
N ALA A 9 -11.37 -26.27 -45.28
CA ALA A 9 -12.24 -26.69 -46.37
C ALA A 9 -13.63 -27.27 -46.02
N ALA A 10 -14.53 -26.43 -45.50
CA ALA A 10 -15.98 -26.71 -45.44
C ALA A 10 -16.74 -26.04 -46.60
N ALA A 11 -16.09 -25.85 -47.75
CA ALA A 11 -16.66 -25.17 -48.93
C ALA A 11 -16.39 -25.94 -50.24
N ALA A 12 -16.41 -27.28 -50.18
CA ALA A 12 -16.17 -28.12 -51.37
C ALA A 12 -17.22 -29.24 -51.54
N SER A 13 -18.48 -28.94 -51.20
CA SER A 13 -19.64 -29.72 -51.65
C SER A 13 -20.78 -28.82 -52.12
N ALA A 14 -20.46 -27.68 -52.76
CA ALA A 14 -21.39 -27.06 -53.69
C ALA A 14 -21.33 -27.91 -54.96
N ALA A 15 -22.24 -28.86 -55.06
CA ALA A 15 -22.44 -29.69 -56.23
C ALA A 15 -22.38 -28.83 -57.49
N LEU A 16 -21.63 -29.27 -58.49
CA LEU A 16 -21.67 -28.77 -59.86
C LEU A 16 -23.08 -29.03 -60.44
N VAL A 17 -24.04 -28.23 -60.02
CA VAL A 17 -25.32 -28.08 -60.71
C VAL A 17 -25.00 -27.20 -61.90
N HIS A 18 -24.97 -27.81 -63.09
CA HIS A 18 -25.01 -27.03 -64.33
C HIS A 18 -26.14 -26.00 -64.19
N PRO A 19 -25.89 -24.69 -64.39
CA PRO A 19 -26.95 -23.70 -64.43
C PRO A 19 -27.80 -24.03 -65.66
N SER A 20 -28.79 -24.89 -65.46
CA SER A 20 -29.77 -25.19 -66.49
C SER A 20 -30.52 -23.89 -66.72
N ALA A 21 -30.77 -23.51 -67.98
CA ALA A 21 -31.60 -22.35 -68.35
C ALA A 21 -33.07 -22.45 -67.85
N SER A 22 -33.35 -23.42 -66.99
CA SER A 22 -34.62 -23.75 -66.35
C SER A 22 -34.61 -23.56 -64.83
N ASP A 23 -33.47 -23.17 -64.23
CA ASP A 23 -33.40 -22.84 -62.80
C ASP A 23 -33.79 -21.38 -62.57
N LEU A 24 -34.79 -21.14 -61.73
CA LEU A 24 -35.42 -19.83 -61.49
C LEU A 24 -34.50 -18.85 -60.75
N ASP A 25 -33.61 -19.36 -59.90
CA ASP A 25 -32.68 -18.55 -59.10
C ASP A 25 -31.33 -18.30 -59.80
N SER A 26 -31.17 -18.83 -61.02
CA SER A 26 -29.93 -18.71 -61.79
C SER A 26 -29.82 -17.32 -62.44
N PRO A 27 -28.63 -16.68 -62.40
CA PRO A 27 -28.38 -15.41 -63.09
C PRO A 27 -28.45 -15.52 -64.63
N HIS A 28 -28.55 -16.74 -65.17
CA HIS A 28 -28.71 -17.02 -66.61
C HIS A 28 -30.11 -17.56 -66.98
N PHE A 29 -31.10 -17.36 -66.10
CA PHE A 29 -32.47 -17.79 -66.34
C PHE A 29 -33.09 -17.10 -67.56
N ASP A 30 -33.56 -17.87 -68.55
CA ASP A 30 -34.33 -17.37 -69.69
C ASP A 30 -35.83 -17.58 -69.46
N ALA A 31 -36.47 -16.53 -68.95
CA ALA A 31 -37.90 -16.52 -68.64
C ALA A 31 -38.78 -16.87 -69.85
N ARG A 32 -38.40 -16.48 -71.08
CA ARG A 32 -39.22 -16.76 -72.27
C ARG A 32 -39.17 -18.23 -72.64
N SER A 33 -37.97 -18.82 -72.67
CA SER A 33 -37.81 -20.24 -72.98
C SER A 33 -38.44 -21.15 -71.93
N TYR A 34 -38.35 -20.76 -70.65
CA TYR A 34 -39.01 -21.45 -69.55
C TYR A 34 -40.54 -21.36 -69.67
N ALA A 35 -41.11 -20.17 -69.86
CA ALA A 35 -42.54 -19.97 -70.01
C ALA A 35 -43.11 -20.73 -71.22
N HIS A 36 -42.45 -20.66 -72.38
CA HIS A 36 -42.88 -21.40 -73.58
C HIS A 36 -42.88 -22.92 -73.38
N ARG A 37 -41.88 -23.45 -72.67
CA ARG A 37 -41.82 -24.87 -72.33
C ARG A 37 -42.94 -25.24 -71.36
N HIS A 38 -43.17 -24.41 -70.35
CA HIS A 38 -44.18 -24.63 -69.32
C HIS A 38 -45.62 -24.57 -69.89
N ILE A 39 -45.91 -23.62 -70.77
CA ILE A 39 -47.21 -23.52 -71.46
C ILE A 39 -47.47 -24.75 -72.36
N ARG A 40 -46.43 -25.29 -73.00
CA ARG A 40 -46.55 -26.49 -73.86
C ARG A 40 -46.73 -27.79 -73.09
N SER A 41 -46.21 -27.89 -71.86
CA SER A 41 -46.22 -29.13 -71.08
C SER A 41 -47.34 -29.22 -70.03
N SER A 42 -48.03 -28.12 -69.71
CA SER A 42 -48.93 -28.01 -68.55
C SER A 42 -50.38 -27.80 -68.97
N GLY A 43 -51.32 -28.32 -68.18
CA GLY A 43 -52.75 -28.03 -68.36
C GLY A 43 -53.12 -26.60 -67.90
N VAL A 44 -54.23 -26.07 -68.41
CA VAL A 44 -54.69 -24.69 -68.14
C VAL A 44 -54.87 -24.41 -66.64
N GLN A 45 -55.38 -25.37 -65.86
CA GLN A 45 -55.53 -25.22 -64.42
C GLN A 45 -54.20 -25.06 -63.69
N ASN A 46 -53.20 -25.87 -64.04
CA ASN A 46 -51.86 -25.75 -63.47
C ASN A 46 -51.22 -24.42 -63.85
N LEU A 47 -51.46 -23.92 -65.08
CA LEU A 47 -50.94 -22.63 -65.51
C LEU A 47 -51.53 -21.47 -64.69
N LEU A 48 -52.84 -21.52 -64.41
CA LEU A 48 -53.52 -20.53 -63.58
C LEU A 48 -53.02 -20.57 -62.13
N GLU A 49 -52.89 -21.76 -61.55
CA GLU A 49 -52.36 -21.93 -60.19
C GLU A 49 -50.91 -21.40 -60.10
N THR A 50 -50.09 -21.65 -61.11
CA THR A 50 -48.72 -21.11 -61.15
C THR A 50 -48.69 -19.59 -61.30
N ASP A 51 -49.62 -19.00 -62.06
CA ASP A 51 -49.75 -17.55 -62.20
C ASP A 51 -50.15 -16.90 -60.87
N GLU A 52 -51.15 -17.46 -60.19
CA GLU A 52 -51.58 -17.00 -58.87
C GLU A 52 -50.46 -17.12 -57.83
N ARG A 53 -49.71 -18.23 -57.84
CA ARG A 53 -48.55 -18.42 -56.97
C ARG A 53 -47.46 -17.39 -57.25
N LEU A 54 -47.09 -17.18 -58.51
CA LEU A 54 -46.08 -16.18 -58.88
C LEU A 54 -46.51 -14.76 -58.48
N ALA A 55 -47.79 -14.43 -58.63
CA ALA A 55 -48.34 -13.14 -58.20
C ALA A 55 -48.32 -12.97 -56.66
N LEU A 56 -48.42 -14.05 -55.90
CA LEU A 56 -48.22 -14.03 -54.44
C LEU A 56 -46.74 -13.91 -54.08
N ASP A 57 -45.87 -14.66 -54.75
CA ASP A 57 -44.42 -14.65 -54.52
C ASP A 57 -43.83 -13.27 -54.81
N ILE A 58 -44.23 -12.61 -55.89
CA ILE A 58 -43.80 -11.24 -56.23
C ILE A 58 -44.18 -10.26 -55.11
N ARG A 59 -45.43 -10.33 -54.61
CA ARG A 59 -45.89 -9.46 -53.51
C ARG A 59 -45.18 -9.75 -52.20
N SER A 60 -44.94 -11.02 -51.89
CA SER A 60 -44.22 -11.45 -50.70
C SER A 60 -42.76 -10.98 -50.74
N LEU A 61 -42.11 -11.11 -51.89
CA LEU A 61 -40.73 -10.70 -52.09
C LEU A 61 -40.57 -9.17 -51.99
N ASP A 62 -41.50 -8.41 -52.58
CA ASP A 62 -41.52 -6.95 -52.45
C ASP A 62 -41.69 -6.50 -51.00
N SER A 63 -42.66 -7.09 -50.28
CA SER A 63 -42.87 -6.84 -48.85
C SER A 63 -41.64 -7.18 -48.01
N THR A 64 -41.00 -8.32 -48.29
CA THR A 64 -39.78 -8.75 -47.58
C THR A 64 -38.61 -7.79 -47.87
N MET A 65 -38.46 -7.37 -49.12
CA MET A 65 -37.44 -6.41 -49.53
C MET A 65 -37.63 -5.07 -48.81
N GLN A 66 -38.86 -4.55 -48.78
CA GLN A 66 -39.18 -3.33 -48.05
C GLN A 66 -38.87 -3.48 -46.57
N THR A 67 -39.28 -4.58 -45.94
CA THR A 67 -39.02 -4.86 -44.52
C THR A 67 -37.52 -4.86 -44.22
N LEU A 68 -36.71 -5.52 -45.06
CA LEU A 68 -35.25 -5.54 -44.91
C LEU A 68 -34.65 -4.15 -45.02
N VAL A 69 -35.11 -3.34 -45.98
CA VAL A 69 -34.65 -1.96 -46.16
C VAL A 69 -34.99 -1.12 -44.92
N TYR A 70 -36.22 -1.19 -44.43
CA TYR A 70 -36.64 -0.48 -43.22
C TYR A 70 -35.84 -0.92 -41.99
N GLU A 71 -35.69 -2.22 -41.76
CA GLU A 71 -34.90 -2.72 -40.65
C GLU A 71 -33.44 -2.28 -40.73
N ASN A 72 -32.86 -2.29 -41.93
CA ASN A 72 -31.47 -1.90 -42.13
C ASN A 72 -31.28 -0.41 -41.85
N TYR A 73 -32.14 0.45 -42.41
CA TYR A 73 -32.09 1.89 -42.15
C TYR A 73 -32.36 2.22 -40.69
N SER A 74 -33.34 1.57 -40.05
CA SER A 74 -33.59 1.76 -38.62
C SER A 74 -32.36 1.42 -37.79
N LYS A 75 -31.74 0.26 -38.04
CA LYS A 75 -30.52 -0.17 -37.33
C LYS A 75 -29.34 0.79 -37.59
N PHE A 76 -29.23 1.34 -38.80
CA PHE A 76 -28.20 2.33 -39.12
C PHE A 76 -28.41 3.66 -38.39
N ILE A 77 -29.65 4.13 -38.31
CA ILE A 77 -30.01 5.34 -37.58
C ILE A 77 -29.70 5.13 -36.10
N ASP A 78 -30.16 4.01 -35.52
CA ASP A 78 -29.91 3.66 -34.12
C ASP A 78 -28.42 3.56 -33.81
N ALA A 79 -27.64 2.91 -34.69
CA ALA A 79 -26.19 2.82 -34.55
C ALA A 79 -25.52 4.20 -34.62
N THR A 80 -25.98 5.07 -35.52
CA THR A 80 -25.44 6.43 -35.67
C THR A 80 -25.77 7.29 -34.45
N ASP A 81 -26.98 7.18 -33.92
CA ASP A 81 -27.40 7.89 -32.70
C ASP A 81 -26.66 7.36 -31.46
N ALA A 82 -26.41 6.05 -31.38
CA ALA A 82 -25.56 5.48 -30.34
C ALA A 82 -24.12 6.04 -30.41
N ILE A 83 -23.53 6.13 -31.60
CA ILE A 83 -22.20 6.74 -31.79
C ILE A 83 -22.21 8.21 -31.36
N ARG A 84 -23.25 8.97 -31.71
CA ARG A 84 -23.39 10.37 -31.28
C ARG A 84 -23.48 10.49 -29.76
N SER A 85 -24.26 9.62 -29.11
CA SER A 85 -24.40 9.57 -27.65
C SER A 85 -23.08 9.22 -26.96
N ILE A 86 -22.32 8.27 -27.50
CA ILE A 86 -20.97 7.95 -27.03
C ILE A 86 -20.06 9.18 -27.14
N GLY A 87 -20.09 9.91 -28.27
CA GLY A 87 -19.32 11.13 -28.44
C GLY A 87 -19.62 12.18 -27.37
N GLN A 88 -20.90 12.48 -27.13
CA GLN A 88 -21.31 13.43 -26.08
C GLN A 88 -20.88 12.98 -24.68
N SER A 89 -20.95 11.67 -24.41
CA SER A 89 -20.51 11.10 -23.12
C SER A 89 -19.00 11.26 -22.94
N VAL A 90 -18.20 11.05 -24.00
CA VAL A 90 -16.75 11.27 -23.98
C VAL A 90 -16.41 12.73 -23.74
N ASP A 91 -17.08 13.67 -24.43
CA ASP A 91 -16.87 15.11 -24.21
C ASP A 91 -17.17 15.52 -22.75
N SER A 92 -18.25 14.96 -22.19
CA SER A 92 -18.60 15.18 -20.78
C SER A 92 -17.57 14.59 -19.81
N SER A 93 -17.01 13.42 -20.15
CA SER A 93 -15.98 12.75 -19.36
C SER A 93 -14.67 13.52 -19.39
N GLU A 94 -14.30 14.09 -20.53
CA GLU A 94 -13.11 14.94 -20.67
C GLU A 94 -13.21 16.17 -19.76
N ALA A 95 -14.37 16.82 -19.71
CA ALA A 95 -14.62 17.92 -18.77
C ALA A 95 -14.54 17.45 -17.30
N GLY A 96 -15.00 16.24 -17.00
CA GLY A 96 -14.87 15.61 -15.68
C GLY A 96 -13.41 15.36 -15.28
N LEU A 97 -12.60 14.82 -16.19
CA LEU A 97 -11.16 14.58 -16.01
C LEU A 97 -10.40 15.89 -15.81
N ALA A 98 -10.74 16.94 -16.56
CA ALA A 98 -10.14 18.26 -16.37
C ALA A 98 -10.43 18.83 -14.97
N ARG A 99 -11.67 18.67 -14.47
CA ARG A 99 -12.03 19.08 -13.10
C ARG A 99 -11.27 18.26 -12.06
N LEU A 100 -11.16 16.94 -12.24
CA LEU A 100 -10.41 16.07 -11.35
C LEU A 100 -8.94 16.49 -11.28
N ARG A 101 -8.31 16.76 -12.43
CA ARG A 101 -6.93 17.25 -12.50
C ARG A 101 -6.75 18.55 -11.70
N LEU A 102 -7.63 19.53 -11.91
CA LEU A 102 -7.62 20.76 -11.13
C LEU A 102 -7.83 20.52 -9.62
N GLY A 103 -8.64 19.52 -9.26
CA GLY A 103 -8.83 19.10 -7.88
C GLY A 103 -7.55 18.52 -7.27
N ILE A 104 -6.86 17.64 -8.00
CA ILE A 104 -5.57 17.07 -7.59
C ILE A 104 -4.52 18.18 -7.42
N ASP A 105 -4.41 19.10 -8.39
CA ASP A 105 -3.46 20.21 -8.31
C ASP A 105 -3.72 21.08 -7.06
N ARG A 106 -5.00 21.34 -6.73
CA ARG A 106 -5.38 22.06 -5.50
C ARG A 106 -5.06 21.29 -4.24
N ILE A 107 -5.30 19.98 -4.22
CA ILE A 107 -4.95 19.13 -3.07
C ILE A 107 -3.44 19.12 -2.89
N GLU A 108 -2.66 19.01 -3.96
CA GLU A 108 -1.21 19.03 -3.91
C GLU A 108 -0.69 20.36 -3.37
N GLU A 109 -1.23 21.48 -3.85
CA GLU A 109 -0.91 22.82 -3.33
C GLU A 109 -1.32 22.97 -1.85
N GLY A 110 -2.52 22.50 -1.48
CA GLY A 110 -3.02 22.51 -0.10
C GLY A 110 -2.13 21.69 0.84
N THR A 111 -1.75 20.47 0.44
CA THR A 111 -0.85 19.60 1.19
C THR A 111 0.51 20.24 1.37
N ARG A 112 1.11 20.80 0.30
CA ARG A 112 2.38 21.54 0.40
C ARG A 112 2.28 22.72 1.38
N ALA A 113 1.18 23.46 1.35
CA ALA A 113 0.97 24.59 2.26
C ALA A 113 0.84 24.13 3.73
N VAL A 114 0.09 23.06 3.97
CA VAL A 114 -0.05 22.44 5.30
C VAL A 114 1.29 21.91 5.80
N ASP A 115 2.04 21.19 4.97
CA ASP A 115 3.37 20.69 5.32
C ASP A 115 4.33 21.82 5.67
N ALA A 116 4.33 22.91 4.89
CA ALA A 116 5.16 24.07 5.18
C ALA A 116 4.79 24.75 6.51
N ALA A 117 3.49 24.82 6.84
CA ALA A 117 3.01 25.36 8.11
C ALA A 117 3.37 24.45 9.30
N LEU A 118 3.14 23.14 9.16
CA LEU A 118 3.44 22.15 10.19
C LEU A 118 4.94 22.00 10.42
N ARG A 119 5.77 22.11 9.39
CA ARG A 119 7.23 22.04 9.51
C ARG A 119 7.78 23.08 10.49
N LYS A 120 7.31 24.33 10.39
CA LYS A 120 7.69 25.39 11.35
C LYS A 120 7.30 25.05 12.78
N SER A 121 6.10 24.49 12.97
CA SER A 121 5.64 24.03 14.30
C SER A 121 6.49 22.87 14.82
N ARG A 122 6.76 21.86 13.98
CA ARG A 122 7.62 20.71 14.31
C ARG A 122 9.03 21.16 14.69
N ASP A 123 9.62 22.09 13.95
CA ASP A 123 10.94 22.66 14.25
C ASP A 123 10.95 23.41 15.59
N ALA A 124 9.93 24.23 15.86
CA ALA A 124 9.78 24.92 17.14
C ALA A 124 9.59 23.96 18.32
N VAL A 125 8.83 22.88 18.14
CA VAL A 125 8.65 21.83 19.14
C VAL A 125 9.96 21.06 19.34
N ALA A 126 10.69 20.72 18.26
CA ALA A 126 11.97 20.03 18.34
C ALA A 126 13.01 20.85 19.11
N GLU A 127 13.08 22.17 18.89
CA GLU A 127 13.98 23.05 19.64
C GLU A 127 13.60 23.11 21.13
N LYS A 128 12.31 23.27 21.44
CA LYS A 128 11.84 23.25 22.83
C LYS A 128 12.14 21.90 23.51
N LEU A 129 11.97 20.78 22.81
CA LEU A 129 12.31 19.46 23.31
C LEU A 129 13.81 19.30 23.52
N ARG A 130 14.64 19.82 22.61
CA ARG A 130 16.10 19.85 22.76
C ARG A 130 16.50 20.62 24.04
N VAL A 131 15.96 21.82 24.24
CA VAL A 131 16.20 22.62 25.46
C VAL A 131 15.70 21.89 26.70
N LYS A 132 14.50 21.30 26.66
CA LYS A 132 13.95 20.53 27.78
C LYS A 132 14.80 19.31 28.13
N ARG A 133 15.32 18.57 27.14
CA ARG A 133 16.25 17.44 27.37
C ARG A 133 17.53 17.92 28.05
N LEU A 134 18.09 19.05 27.61
CA LEU A 134 19.27 19.65 28.23
C LEU A 134 19.00 20.08 29.68
N LEU A 135 17.88 20.74 29.93
CA LEU A 135 17.45 21.15 31.27
C LEU A 135 17.23 19.95 32.18
N ASN A 136 16.57 18.89 31.70
CA ASN A 136 16.38 17.66 32.49
C ASN A 136 17.72 16.98 32.80
N ARG A 137 18.67 16.98 31.86
CA ARG A 137 20.02 16.44 32.10
C ARG A 137 20.76 17.27 33.13
N LEU A 138 20.66 18.60 33.07
CA LEU A 138 21.24 19.50 34.05
C LEU A 138 20.60 19.36 35.43
N ASP A 139 19.27 19.25 35.50
CA ASP A 139 18.52 19.02 36.74
C ASP A 139 18.90 17.66 37.38
N ALA A 140 19.06 16.62 36.57
CA ALA A 140 19.54 15.32 37.04
C ALA A 140 20.98 15.38 37.60
N LEU A 141 21.86 16.18 36.98
CA LEU A 141 23.22 16.41 37.48
C LEU A 141 23.21 17.18 38.81
N LEU A 142 22.37 18.22 38.94
CA LEU A 142 22.26 18.99 40.18
C LEU A 142 21.64 18.17 41.33
N LYS A 143 20.75 17.23 41.02
CA LYS A 143 20.14 16.31 41.99
C LYS A 143 20.98 15.05 42.25
N LEU A 144 22.12 14.89 41.58
CA LEU A 144 22.97 13.71 41.73
C LEU A 144 23.51 13.52 43.17
N PRO A 145 24.02 14.55 43.88
CA PRO A 145 24.57 14.34 45.23
C PRO A 145 23.53 13.88 46.24
N SER A 146 22.31 14.41 46.15
CA SER A 146 21.21 14.03 47.05
C SER A 146 20.68 12.63 46.73
N THR A 147 20.59 12.27 45.45
CA THR A 147 20.23 10.90 45.04
C THR A 147 21.30 9.88 45.39
N LEU A 148 22.59 10.23 45.32
CA LEU A 148 23.67 9.34 45.78
C LEU A 148 23.61 9.10 47.29
N ARG A 149 23.34 10.14 48.10
CA ARG A 149 23.16 9.99 49.55
C ARG A 149 22.02 9.03 49.87
N THR A 150 20.85 9.20 49.27
CA THR A 150 19.71 8.32 49.51
C THR A 150 19.94 6.88 49.02
N GLN A 151 20.68 6.68 47.92
CA GLN A 151 21.04 5.36 47.42
C GLN A 151 22.04 4.62 48.32
N ILE A 152 22.96 5.37 48.95
CA ILE A 152 23.92 4.85 49.94
C ILE A 152 23.18 4.47 51.23
N ASP A 153 22.25 5.31 51.69
CA ASP A 153 21.41 5.04 52.86
C ASP A 153 20.50 3.82 52.65
N ALA A 154 19.97 3.65 51.42
CA ALA A 154 19.18 2.49 51.02
C ALA A 154 20.01 1.21 50.75
N GLY A 155 21.35 1.26 50.91
CA GLY A 155 22.25 0.11 50.72
C GLY A 155 22.43 -0.35 49.27
N ARG A 156 21.96 0.43 48.27
CA ARG A 156 22.03 0.06 46.84
C ARG A 156 23.32 0.58 46.19
N TYR A 157 24.45 0.11 46.70
CA TYR A 157 25.79 0.58 46.30
C TYR A 157 26.10 0.39 44.80
N ARG A 158 25.57 -0.67 44.17
CA ARG A 158 25.77 -0.94 42.73
C ARG A 158 25.11 0.11 41.84
N LEU A 159 23.90 0.55 42.19
CA LEU A 159 23.17 1.56 41.42
C LEU A 159 23.81 2.95 41.59
N ALA A 160 24.27 3.26 42.80
CA ALA A 160 25.00 4.49 43.11
C ALA A 160 26.31 4.62 42.32
N ALA A 161 27.08 3.53 42.21
CA ALA A 161 28.30 3.53 41.40
C ALA A 161 28.00 3.75 39.90
N LYS A 162 26.93 3.13 39.37
CA LYS A 162 26.54 3.30 37.95
C LYS A 162 25.99 4.70 37.65
N SER A 163 25.16 5.26 38.52
CA SER A 163 24.61 6.61 38.36
C SER A 163 25.71 7.67 38.42
N HIS A 164 26.69 7.50 39.31
CA HIS A 164 27.87 8.37 39.35
C HIS A 164 28.81 8.17 38.16
N ALA A 165 29.09 6.94 37.72
CA ALA A 165 29.89 6.70 36.53
C ALA A 165 29.27 7.34 35.28
N GLY A 166 27.95 7.21 35.12
CA GLY A 166 27.21 7.87 34.05
C GLY A 166 27.26 9.40 34.15
N ALA A 167 27.18 9.95 35.35
CA ALA A 167 27.22 11.39 35.55
C ALA A 167 28.62 12.00 35.46
N THR A 168 29.68 11.31 35.91
CA THR A 168 31.07 11.77 35.80
C THR A 168 31.55 11.80 34.36
N ALA A 169 31.12 10.87 33.51
CA ALA A 169 31.39 10.94 32.06
C ALA A 169 30.84 12.23 31.43
N ILE A 170 29.71 12.73 31.96
CA ILE A 170 29.04 13.94 31.48
C ILE A 170 29.64 15.19 32.13
N LEU A 171 29.93 15.14 33.43
CA LEU A 171 30.54 16.23 34.19
C LEU A 171 31.97 16.47 33.71
N GLY A 172 32.76 15.43 33.45
CA GLY A 172 34.13 15.55 32.95
C GLY A 172 34.25 16.24 31.58
N GLN A 173 33.22 16.17 30.74
CA GLN A 173 33.16 16.89 29.46
C GLN A 173 32.81 18.38 29.63
N HIS A 174 32.14 18.76 30.73
CA HIS A 174 31.58 20.11 30.95
C HIS A 174 32.14 20.83 32.20
N SER A 175 33.05 20.21 32.96
CA SER A 175 33.60 20.70 34.24
C SER A 175 34.57 21.88 34.10
N ALA A 176 35.05 22.15 32.88
CA ALA A 176 35.92 23.29 32.60
C ALA A 176 35.19 24.64 32.60
N GLY A 177 33.87 24.65 32.37
CA GLY A 177 33.10 25.88 32.15
C GLY A 177 32.38 26.45 33.38
N PHE A 178 32.09 25.64 34.40
CA PHE A 178 31.27 26.06 35.54
C PHE A 178 31.87 25.61 36.88
N GLU A 179 32.17 26.57 37.76
CA GLU A 179 32.69 26.32 39.11
C GLU A 179 31.68 25.55 39.98
N SER A 180 30.37 25.81 39.82
CA SER A 180 29.30 25.10 40.52
C SER A 180 29.26 23.60 40.20
N LEU A 181 29.52 23.21 38.94
CA LEU A 181 29.56 21.80 38.54
C LEU A 181 30.80 21.09 39.10
N ARG A 182 31.92 21.80 39.20
CA ARG A 182 33.17 21.28 39.79
C ARG A 182 33.04 21.04 41.30
N THR A 183 32.37 21.94 42.01
CA THR A 183 32.09 21.75 43.44
C THR A 183 31.17 20.55 43.66
N ILE A 184 30.13 20.39 42.84
CA ILE A 184 29.20 19.25 42.89
C ILE A 184 29.89 17.93 42.55
N GLU A 185 30.76 17.92 41.54
CA GLU A 185 31.62 16.78 41.19
C GLU A 185 32.49 16.36 42.38
N GLY A 186 33.18 17.32 43.01
CA GLY A 186 33.97 17.10 44.21
C GLY A 186 33.14 16.55 45.37
N GLU A 187 31.91 17.06 45.57
CA GLU A 187 30.98 16.52 46.58
C GLU A 187 30.56 15.08 46.28
N CYS A 188 30.29 14.73 45.02
CA CYS A 188 29.93 13.37 44.63
C CYS A 188 31.08 12.38 44.85
N ASP A 189 32.30 12.78 44.51
CA ASP A 189 33.50 11.99 44.72
C ASP A 189 33.81 11.80 46.21
N MET A 190 33.58 12.82 47.04
CA MET A 190 33.69 12.67 48.50
C MET A 190 32.67 11.69 49.06
N ILE A 191 31.41 11.76 48.60
CA ILE A 191 30.33 10.86 49.02
C ILE A 191 30.66 9.41 48.67
N LEU A 192 31.18 9.14 47.47
CA LEU A 192 31.59 7.80 47.07
C LEU A 192 32.88 7.34 47.74
N GLY A 193 33.84 8.24 47.96
CA GLY A 193 35.03 7.94 48.76
C GLY A 193 34.65 7.50 50.18
N ASN A 194 33.62 8.12 50.77
CA ASN A 194 33.03 7.66 52.04
C ASN A 194 32.39 6.27 51.89
N MET A 195 31.56 6.05 50.86
CA MET A 195 30.93 4.76 50.59
C MET A 195 31.93 3.62 50.42
N VAL A 196 32.99 3.82 49.63
CA VAL A 196 34.05 2.83 49.38
C VAL A 196 34.83 2.55 50.67
N ARG A 197 35.11 3.59 51.49
CA ARG A 197 35.72 3.40 52.81
C ARG A 197 34.81 2.61 53.74
N ASP A 198 33.50 2.82 53.71
CA ASP A 198 32.53 2.08 54.52
C ASP A 198 32.43 0.61 54.10
N LEU A 199 32.36 0.35 52.80
CA LEU A 199 32.39 -1.01 52.25
C LEU A 199 33.70 -1.71 52.58
N ARG A 200 34.84 -1.03 52.44
CA ARG A 200 36.15 -1.56 52.83
C ARG A 200 36.20 -1.85 54.33
N ARG A 201 35.67 -0.99 55.20
CA ARG A 201 35.58 -1.25 56.65
C ARG A 201 34.69 -2.44 56.96
N ARG A 202 33.53 -2.58 56.29
CA ARG A 202 32.65 -3.74 56.44
C ARG A 202 33.33 -5.02 55.96
N LEU A 203 34.01 -4.97 54.81
CA LEU A 203 34.77 -6.09 54.29
C LEU A 203 35.93 -6.47 55.21
N MET A 204 36.70 -5.52 55.76
CA MET A 204 37.79 -5.83 56.70
C MET A 204 37.28 -6.39 58.03
N ARG A 205 36.09 -5.96 58.48
CA ARG A 205 35.40 -6.56 59.63
C ARG A 205 34.94 -7.99 59.32
N TRP A 206 34.47 -8.27 58.10
CA TRP A 206 34.09 -9.61 57.66
C TRP A 206 35.29 -10.51 57.38
N SER A 207 36.39 -9.93 56.88
CA SER A 207 37.66 -10.60 56.56
C SER A 207 38.46 -11.04 57.80
N GLY A 208 37.97 -10.74 59.00
CA GLY A 208 38.45 -11.40 60.22
C GLY A 208 39.84 -10.98 60.67
N GLU A 209 40.22 -9.71 60.52
CA GLU A 209 41.44 -9.20 61.15
C GLU A 209 41.27 -8.98 62.68
N ASP A 210 40.03 -9.06 63.17
CA ASP A 210 39.70 -9.03 64.61
C ASP A 210 39.82 -10.42 65.28
N ARG A 211 39.95 -11.50 64.49
CA ARG A 211 40.16 -12.86 65.04
C ARG A 211 41.64 -13.22 65.20
N ARG A 212 42.56 -12.39 64.68
CA ARG A 212 44.02 -12.61 64.76
C ARG A 212 44.74 -11.82 65.87
N ARG A 213 44.04 -10.98 66.65
CA ARG A 213 44.64 -10.25 67.79
C ARG A 213 44.31 -10.86 69.17
N SER A 214 43.32 -11.75 69.27
CA SER A 214 43.06 -12.53 70.49
C SER A 214 43.56 -13.97 70.37
N SER A 215 44.89 -14.15 70.35
CA SER A 215 45.55 -15.44 70.56
C SER A 215 47.00 -15.20 71.01
N PRO A 216 47.33 -15.28 72.32
CA PRO A 216 48.69 -15.01 72.81
C PRO A 216 49.57 -16.27 72.79
N LEU A 217 49.50 -17.08 71.73
CA LEU A 217 50.27 -18.33 71.64
C LEU A 217 50.83 -18.55 70.23
N LEU A 218 51.73 -17.65 69.76
CA LEU A 218 52.76 -18.05 68.80
C LEU A 218 53.88 -17.00 68.63
N VAL A 219 54.42 -16.46 69.73
CA VAL A 219 55.74 -15.79 69.70
C VAL A 219 56.71 -16.60 70.57
N ARG A 220 57.08 -17.76 70.05
CA ARG A 220 58.40 -18.33 70.35
C ARG A 220 58.79 -19.22 69.20
N ARG A 221 60.03 -19.05 68.74
CA ARG A 221 60.77 -19.93 67.83
C ARG A 221 60.67 -19.58 66.34
N LYS A 222 61.19 -18.40 65.99
CA LYS A 222 61.88 -18.19 64.72
C LYS A 222 63.21 -17.47 64.97
N HIS A 223 64.12 -18.18 65.64
CA HIS A 223 65.55 -17.92 65.54
C HIS A 223 66.26 -19.28 65.52
N LEU A 224 67.19 -19.39 64.58
CA LEU A 224 68.11 -20.50 64.27
C LEU A 224 67.63 -21.66 63.38
N LEU A 225 68.46 -21.86 62.35
CA LEU A 225 68.56 -22.92 61.33
C LEU A 225 67.58 -22.75 60.15
N GLY A 226 68.00 -22.55 58.90
CA GLY A 226 69.27 -22.89 58.26
C GLY A 226 69.02 -23.99 57.23
N GLU A 227 69.03 -23.57 55.96
CA GLU A 227 69.26 -24.34 54.73
C GLU A 227 68.17 -25.27 54.14
N ASP A 228 67.85 -24.90 52.89
CA ASP A 228 67.82 -25.68 51.64
C ASP A 228 66.82 -26.83 51.41
N GLY A 229 66.17 -26.75 50.24
CA GLY A 229 65.57 -27.91 49.58
C GLY A 229 64.34 -27.63 48.73
N ALA A 230 64.58 -27.25 47.47
CA ALA A 230 63.88 -27.64 46.23
C ALA A 230 62.36 -27.99 46.23
N GLY A 231 61.66 -27.41 45.25
CA GLY A 231 60.88 -28.22 44.30
C GLY A 231 59.38 -27.93 44.11
N VAL A 232 59.08 -27.48 42.89
CA VAL A 232 57.98 -27.96 42.00
C VAL A 232 56.54 -27.45 42.18
N GLY A 233 55.98 -27.03 41.02
CA GLY A 233 54.56 -27.08 40.63
C GLY A 233 53.77 -25.81 40.93
N GLY A 234 53.24 -25.02 39.99
CA GLY A 234 52.65 -25.37 38.71
C GLY A 234 51.13 -25.46 38.86
N ALA A 235 50.39 -24.40 38.48
CA ALA A 235 49.00 -24.46 38.01
C ALA A 235 48.56 -23.05 37.59
N SER A 236 48.50 -22.88 36.28
CA SER A 236 47.81 -21.83 35.54
C SER A 236 46.41 -22.32 35.22
N ASP A 237 45.38 -21.62 35.69
CA ASP A 237 43.99 -21.68 35.24
C ASP A 237 43.60 -20.21 35.04
N ASP A 238 43.48 -19.63 33.85
CA ASP A 238 42.53 -19.90 32.76
C ASP A 238 41.09 -20.04 33.26
N GLU A 239 40.28 -19.01 33.04
CA GLU A 239 38.82 -19.08 32.77
C GLU A 239 38.23 -17.66 32.64
N GLY A 240 37.51 -17.41 31.55
CA GLY A 240 36.32 -16.55 31.60
C GLY A 240 36.35 -15.22 30.86
N GLY A 241 36.86 -15.18 29.62
CA GLY A 241 36.51 -14.11 28.68
C GLY A 241 35.04 -14.23 28.27
N ILE A 242 34.14 -13.50 28.92
CA ILE A 242 32.74 -13.36 28.50
C ILE A 242 32.66 -12.25 27.45
N ILE A 243 32.53 -12.68 26.20
CA ILE A 243 32.05 -11.88 25.07
C ILE A 243 30.54 -11.70 25.26
N LEU A 244 30.07 -10.45 25.27
CA LEU A 244 28.66 -10.16 24.98
C LEU A 244 28.65 -9.27 23.74
N ASP A 245 28.26 -9.92 22.63
CA ASP A 245 27.80 -9.29 21.40
C ASP A 245 26.61 -8.37 21.72
N GLU A 246 26.75 -7.09 21.42
CA GLU A 246 25.61 -6.19 21.27
C GLU A 246 25.13 -6.30 19.83
N HIS A 247 24.14 -7.18 19.65
CA HIS A 247 23.30 -7.28 18.48
C HIS A 247 22.21 -6.20 18.60
N GLU A 248 22.43 -5.00 18.05
CA GLU A 248 21.33 -4.05 17.81
C GLU A 248 20.71 -4.38 16.45
N GLY A 249 19.64 -5.18 16.49
CA GLY A 249 18.63 -5.21 15.45
C GLY A 249 17.74 -3.99 15.63
N ASP A 250 17.78 -3.08 14.65
CA ASP A 250 16.84 -1.97 14.55
C ASP A 250 15.56 -2.53 13.91
N GLN A 251 14.55 -2.77 14.75
CA GLN A 251 13.21 -3.17 14.37
C GLN A 251 12.55 -1.96 13.69
N HIS A 252 12.28 -2.09 12.39
CA HIS A 252 11.40 -1.19 11.65
C HIS A 252 9.96 -1.55 12.04
N ASP A 253 9.32 -0.73 12.86
CA ASP A 253 7.89 -0.83 13.11
C ASP A 253 7.15 -0.16 11.93
N ASP A 254 6.67 -0.99 11.01
CA ASP A 254 5.68 -0.64 10.00
C ASP A 254 4.30 -0.56 10.70
N ASP A 255 3.81 0.67 10.92
CA ASP A 255 2.41 0.89 11.32
C ASP A 255 1.51 0.81 10.09
N GLU A 256 0.91 -0.38 9.93
CA GLU A 256 -0.18 -0.71 9.03
C GLU A 256 -1.53 -0.49 9.77
N GLU A 257 -2.22 0.62 9.50
CA GLU A 257 -3.68 0.76 9.74
C GLU A 257 -4.29 1.21 8.40
N GLY A 258 -5.25 0.52 7.80
CA GLY A 258 -6.38 -0.17 8.40
C GLY A 258 -7.63 0.51 7.85
N ALA A 259 -8.08 0.04 6.68
CA ALA A 259 -9.24 0.54 5.97
C ALA A 259 -10.54 0.24 6.75
N GLU A 260 -11.44 1.23 6.86
CA GLU A 260 -12.85 0.98 7.13
C GLU A 260 -13.73 1.68 6.10
N ASP A 261 -14.49 0.85 5.40
CA ASP A 261 -15.55 1.16 4.46
C ASP A 261 -16.74 1.82 5.17
N GLY A 262 -17.16 3.00 4.68
CA GLY A 262 -18.36 3.69 5.10
C GLY A 262 -19.27 3.98 3.92
N ASP A 263 -20.08 2.99 3.56
CA ASP A 263 -21.19 3.10 2.59
C ASP A 263 -22.30 4.00 3.18
N GLY A 264 -22.46 5.18 2.58
CA GLY A 264 -23.38 6.22 3.01
C GLY A 264 -24.33 6.61 1.88
N SER A 265 -25.29 5.73 1.59
CA SER A 265 -26.44 5.99 0.73
C SER A 265 -27.27 7.17 1.23
N GLY A 266 -27.15 8.33 0.57
CA GLY A 266 -27.95 9.53 0.80
C GLY A 266 -28.86 9.84 -0.38
N SER A 267 -30.01 9.14 -0.43
CA SER A 267 -31.09 9.40 -1.38
C SER A 267 -31.73 10.77 -1.13
N GLY A 268 -31.67 11.67 -2.12
CA GLY A 268 -32.43 12.92 -2.11
C GLY A 268 -33.90 12.70 -2.45
N PRO A 269 -34.85 13.47 -1.87
CA PRO A 269 -36.19 13.57 -2.42
C PRO A 269 -36.27 14.79 -3.33
N SER A 270 -36.29 14.57 -4.65
CA SER A 270 -36.66 15.60 -5.63
C SER A 270 -38.04 15.28 -6.20
N THR A 271 -38.91 16.26 -6.04
CA THR A 271 -40.30 16.40 -6.47
C THR A 271 -40.59 15.96 -7.91
N PRO A 272 -41.77 15.37 -8.22
CA PRO A 272 -42.18 15.17 -9.59
C PRO A 272 -42.79 16.47 -10.14
N ASP A 273 -42.09 17.08 -11.10
CA ASP A 273 -42.63 18.21 -11.85
C ASP A 273 -43.61 17.71 -12.92
N ARG A 274 -44.70 18.45 -13.03
CA ARG A 274 -45.90 18.15 -13.81
C ARG A 274 -45.89 19.09 -15.02
N ALA A 275 -45.37 18.65 -16.15
CA ALA A 275 -45.64 19.30 -17.44
C ALA A 275 -45.31 18.42 -18.64
N ALA A 276 -46.07 18.63 -19.73
CA ALA A 276 -45.88 18.14 -21.10
C ALA A 276 -46.60 16.81 -21.48
N ALA A 277 -47.93 16.89 -21.52
CA ALA A 277 -48.69 16.18 -22.55
C ALA A 277 -48.35 16.82 -23.92
N ALA A 278 -47.60 16.10 -24.75
CA ALA A 278 -47.40 16.42 -26.16
C ALA A 278 -47.89 15.23 -27.00
N SER A 279 -48.71 15.53 -27.99
CA SER A 279 -49.41 14.61 -28.89
C SER A 279 -48.53 13.49 -29.46
N SER A 280 -48.93 12.24 -29.23
CA SER A 280 -48.55 11.12 -30.10
C SER A 280 -49.35 11.21 -31.40
N GLN A 281 -48.82 11.92 -32.39
CA GLN A 281 -49.27 11.82 -33.78
C GLN A 281 -48.27 10.93 -34.53
N PRO A 282 -48.69 9.83 -35.17
CA PRO A 282 -47.78 8.95 -35.91
C PRO A 282 -47.16 9.71 -37.11
N PRO A 283 -45.89 9.42 -37.46
CA PRO A 283 -45.20 10.12 -38.53
C PRO A 283 -45.86 9.85 -39.89
N LEU A 284 -46.03 10.91 -40.68
CA LEU A 284 -46.58 10.86 -42.03
C LEU A 284 -45.68 10.06 -42.98
N PRO A 285 -46.25 9.31 -43.94
CA PRO A 285 -45.47 8.55 -44.92
C PRO A 285 -44.70 9.49 -45.86
N PRO A 286 -43.49 9.09 -46.32
CA PRO A 286 -42.66 9.91 -47.18
C PRO A 286 -43.31 10.13 -48.57
N PRO A 287 -43.10 11.30 -49.20
CA PRO A 287 -43.70 11.63 -50.49
C PRO A 287 -43.12 10.74 -51.62
N PRO A 288 -43.93 10.43 -52.65
CA PRO A 288 -43.48 9.61 -53.77
C PRO A 288 -42.38 10.32 -54.55
N ILE A 289 -41.30 9.58 -54.80
CA ILE A 289 -40.17 10.02 -55.62
C ILE A 289 -40.68 10.21 -57.07
N PRO A 290 -40.47 11.37 -57.70
CA PRO A 290 -40.86 11.57 -59.09
C PRO A 290 -39.96 10.73 -60.01
N LEU A 291 -40.60 10.07 -60.99
CA LEU A 291 -39.99 9.25 -62.04
C LEU A 291 -38.91 10.01 -62.82
#